data_AF-A0A1G8YRW0-F1
#
_entry.id   AF-A0A1G8YRW0-F1
#
_cell.length_a   1.000
_cell.length_b   1.000
_cell.length_c   1.000
_cell.angle_alpha   90.00
_cell.angle_beta   90.00
_cell.angle_gamma   90.00
#
_symmetry.space_group_name_H-M   'P 1'
#
loop_
_entity.id
_entity.type
_entity.pdbx_description
1 polymer ?
#
loop_
_entity_poly.entity_id
_entity_poly.type
_entity_poly.pdbx_seq_one_letter_code
_entity_poly.pdbx_strand_id
1 'polypeptide(L)'
;MFRKVLVAIDGSEPANRALQEALDDAVGRDTDVHAVYVVESGLFSSLPMDNTLEIIYSVLQKEGEDILKSARKKADEVGVSLTTHLRQGHAGSQIISLAEELGADRIFLGSYGKSGVDRLLLGSVTEYVVRNSPITTTVVRS
;
A
#
# COMPACT_ATOMS: atom_id res chain seq x y z
N MET A 1 0.12 -14.72 -15.02
CA MET A 1 0.89 -14.90 -13.77
C MET A 1 1.85 -13.73 -13.67
N PHE A 2 1.98 -13.14 -12.49
CA PHE A 2 2.68 -11.87 -12.27
C PHE A 2 4.10 -12.14 -11.76
N ARG A 3 5.09 -11.46 -12.33
CA ARG A 3 6.48 -11.55 -11.90
C ARG A 3 6.79 -10.57 -10.78
N LYS A 4 6.12 -9.41 -10.76
CA LYS A 4 6.37 -8.38 -9.75
C LYS A 4 5.12 -7.63 -9.37
N VAL A 5 4.73 -7.77 -8.11
CA VAL A 5 3.48 -7.22 -7.59
C VAL A 5 3.76 -6.17 -6.52
N LEU A 6 2.97 -5.11 -6.52
CA LEU A 6 2.96 -4.09 -5.46
C LEU A 6 1.64 -4.16 -4.70
N VAL A 7 1.72 -4.26 -3.38
CA VAL A 7 0.55 -4.20 -2.49
C VAL A 7 0.59 -2.89 -1.71
N ALA A 8 -0.42 -2.05 -1.83
CA ALA A 8 -0.56 -0.89 -0.96
C ALA A 8 -1.28 -1.28 0.32
N ILE A 9 -0.65 -1.00 1.47
CA ILE A 9 -1.18 -1.35 2.78
C ILE A 9 -1.24 -0.13 3.68
N ASP A 10 -2.34 0.01 4.41
CA ASP A 10 -2.54 1.04 5.43
C ASP A 10 -2.91 0.45 6.79
N GLY A 11 -2.90 -0.88 6.93
CA GLY A 11 -3.29 -1.60 8.15
C GLY A 11 -4.81 -1.88 8.25
N SER A 12 -5.63 -1.41 7.31
CA SER A 12 -7.06 -1.74 7.28
C SER A 12 -7.32 -3.22 6.92
N GLU A 13 -8.52 -3.71 7.23
CA GLU A 13 -8.91 -5.09 6.94
C GLU A 13 -8.91 -5.41 5.42
N PRO A 14 -9.48 -4.56 4.53
CA PRO A 14 -9.41 -4.82 3.09
C PRO A 14 -7.97 -4.82 2.56
N ALA A 15 -7.11 -3.93 3.06
CA ALA A 15 -5.70 -3.89 2.66
C ALA A 15 -4.94 -5.14 3.14
N ASN A 16 -5.24 -5.64 4.33
CA ASN A 16 -4.67 -6.89 4.83
C ASN A 16 -5.12 -8.11 4.00
N ARG A 17 -6.36 -8.12 3.49
CA ARG A 17 -6.82 -9.15 2.55
C ARG A 17 -6.17 -9.03 1.19
N ALA A 18 -5.95 -7.81 0.69
CA ALA A 18 -5.18 -7.59 -0.53
C ALA A 18 -3.75 -8.12 -0.43
N LEU A 19 -3.11 -7.95 0.73
CA LEU A 19 -1.81 -8.56 1.02
C LEU A 19 -1.90 -10.09 1.00
N GLN A 20 -2.91 -10.68 1.66
CA GLN A 20 -3.07 -12.13 1.68
C GLN A 20 -3.24 -12.71 0.27
N GLU A 21 -4.10 -12.12 -0.57
CA GLU A 21 -4.29 -12.58 -1.95
C GLU A 21 -3.00 -12.50 -2.78
N ALA A 22 -2.21 -11.43 -2.61
CA ALA A 22 -0.94 -11.29 -3.30
C ALA A 22 0.09 -12.33 -2.83
N LEU A 23 0.12 -12.65 -1.53
CA LEU A 23 0.98 -13.70 -0.99
C LEU A 23 0.54 -15.08 -1.45
N ASP A 24 -0.75 -15.39 -1.41
CA ASP A 24 -1.31 -16.67 -1.88
C ASP A 24 -1.01 -16.91 -3.36
N ASP A 25 -1.06 -15.88 -4.21
CA ASP A 25 -0.67 -15.98 -5.62
C ASP A 25 0.84 -16.13 -5.84
N ALA A 26 1.66 -15.77 -4.85
CA ALA A 26 3.14 -15.86 -4.92
C ALA A 26 3.69 -17.18 -4.34
N VAL A 27 2.94 -17.91 -3.51
CA VAL A 27 3.41 -19.17 -2.90
C VAL A 27 3.84 -20.18 -3.98
N GLY A 28 5.06 -20.71 -3.83
CA GLY A 28 5.64 -21.71 -4.74
C GLY A 28 6.04 -21.15 -6.11
N ARG A 29 6.12 -19.82 -6.26
CA ARG A 29 6.43 -19.13 -7.52
C ARG A 29 7.57 -18.14 -7.35
N ASP A 30 8.19 -17.80 -8.48
CA ASP A 30 9.23 -16.77 -8.58
C ASP A 30 8.59 -15.40 -8.80
N THR A 31 7.91 -14.90 -7.77
CA THR A 31 7.20 -13.61 -7.79
C THR A 31 7.82 -12.67 -6.76
N ASP A 32 8.29 -11.51 -7.23
CA ASP A 32 8.79 -10.43 -6.38
C ASP A 32 7.61 -9.67 -5.75
N VAL A 33 7.39 -9.87 -4.45
CA VAL A 33 6.31 -9.18 -3.72
C VAL A 33 6.86 -7.94 -3.03
N HIS A 34 6.24 -6.80 -3.33
CA HIS A 34 6.53 -5.52 -2.68
C HIS A 34 5.31 -5.04 -1.89
N ALA A 35 5.51 -4.52 -0.69
CA ALA A 35 4.49 -3.83 0.08
C ALA A 35 4.87 -2.35 0.27
N VAL A 36 3.89 -1.45 0.14
CA VAL A 36 4.09 -0.02 0.38
C VAL A 36 3.10 0.54 1.39
N TYR A 37 3.63 1.32 2.33
CA TYR A 37 2.86 2.25 3.15
C TYR A 37 3.23 3.67 2.74
N VAL A 38 2.22 4.53 2.56
CA VAL A 38 2.44 5.94 2.25
C VAL A 38 1.98 6.80 3.40
N VAL A 39 2.90 7.58 3.97
CA VAL A 39 2.57 8.67 4.89
C VAL A 39 1.94 9.79 4.08
N GLU A 40 0.61 9.93 4.19
CA GLU A 40 -0.15 10.95 3.46
C GLU A 40 0.25 12.35 3.94
N SER A 41 0.99 13.05 3.08
CA SER A 41 1.51 14.39 3.35
C SER A 41 1.06 15.42 2.31
N GLY A 42 0.34 14.98 1.26
CA GLY A 42 -0.04 15.82 0.14
C GLY A 42 -0.92 16.99 0.58
N LEU A 43 -1.82 16.75 1.53
CA LEU A 43 -2.73 17.75 2.10
C LEU A 43 -2.03 18.86 2.88
N PHE A 44 -0.83 18.61 3.40
CA PHE A 44 -0.09 19.55 4.25
C PHE A 44 1.12 20.15 3.55
N SER A 45 1.35 19.81 2.27
CA SER A 45 2.54 20.23 1.51
C SER A 45 2.73 21.75 1.38
N SER A 46 1.65 22.53 1.52
CA SER A 46 1.67 23.99 1.47
C SER A 46 1.78 24.68 2.83
N LEU A 47 1.79 23.92 3.94
CA LEU A 47 1.89 24.47 5.29
C LEU A 47 3.36 24.53 5.76
N PRO A 48 3.75 25.54 6.55
CA PRO A 48 5.08 25.58 7.16
C PRO A 48 5.25 24.37 8.07
N MET A 49 6.37 23.63 7.93
CA MET A 49 6.73 22.58 8.87
C MET A 49 7.06 23.20 10.23
N ASP A 50 6.11 23.11 11.16
CA ASP A 50 6.32 23.40 12.57
C ASP A 50 6.52 22.11 13.38
N ASN A 51 6.89 22.26 14.65
CA ASN A 51 7.15 21.12 15.54
C ASN A 51 5.93 20.19 15.68
N THR A 52 4.70 20.69 15.52
CA THR A 52 3.49 19.88 15.63
C THR A 52 3.35 18.96 14.41
N LEU A 53 3.54 19.48 13.20
CA LEU A 53 3.55 18.66 11.99
C LEU A 53 4.67 17.62 12.02
N GLU A 54 5.86 17.98 12.49
CA GLU A 54 6.99 17.07 12.60
C GLU A 54 6.70 15.88 13.54
N ILE A 55 6.06 16.15 14.68
CA ILE A 55 5.59 15.09 15.61
C ILE A 55 4.56 14.19 14.92
N ILE A 56 3.56 14.77 14.25
CA ILE A 56 2.53 13.98 13.53
C ILE A 56 3.18 13.08 12.48
N TYR A 57 4.12 13.60 11.69
CA TYR A 57 4.87 12.81 10.71
C TYR A 57 5.61 11.64 11.36
N SER A 58 6.32 11.89 12.46
CA SER A 58 7.07 10.84 13.16
C SER A 58 6.16 9.70 13.67
N VAL A 59 4.95 10.04 14.14
CA VAL A 59 3.96 9.06 14.60
C VAL A 59 3.43 8.23 13.43
N LEU A 60 3.05 8.88 12.32
CA LEU A 60 2.54 8.19 11.13
C LEU A 60 3.61 7.32 10.45
N GLN A 61 4.87 7.78 10.44
CA GLN A 61 5.99 7.00 9.96
C GLN A 61 6.17 5.73 10.79
N LYS A 62 6.19 5.85 12.13
CA LYS A 62 6.34 4.71 13.02
C LYS A 62 5.20 3.70 12.86
N GLU A 63 3.97 4.20 12.73
CA GLU A 63 2.81 3.34 12.44
C GLU A 63 2.99 2.57 11.12
N GLY A 64 3.44 3.26 10.06
CA GLY A 64 3.74 2.63 8.78
C GLY A 64 4.81 1.55 8.87
N GLU A 65 5.88 1.81 9.63
CA GLU A 65 6.95 0.83 9.89
C GLU A 65 6.42 -0.42 10.62
N ASP A 66 5.56 -0.25 11.62
CA ASP A 66 4.93 -1.36 12.35
C ASP A 66 4.01 -2.20 11.44
N ILE A 67 3.24 -1.54 10.57
CA ILE A 67 2.38 -2.20 9.57
C ILE A 67 3.23 -2.99 8.56
N LEU A 68 4.28 -2.39 8.01
CA LEU A 68 5.19 -3.05 7.08
C LEU A 68 5.92 -4.24 7.72
N LYS A 69 6.31 -4.12 8.99
CA LYS A 69 6.89 -5.21 9.76
C LYS A 69 5.91 -6.37 9.95
N SER A 70 4.64 -6.08 10.21
CA SER A 70 3.58 -7.10 10.29
C SER A 70 3.38 -7.80 8.94
N ALA A 71 3.37 -7.04 7.84
CA ALA A 71 3.24 -7.59 6.50
C ALA A 71 4.39 -8.56 6.15
N ARG A 72 5.64 -8.18 6.48
CA ARG A 72 6.80 -9.07 6.30
C ARG A 72 6.66 -10.37 7.10
N LYS A 73 6.23 -10.29 8.37
CA LYS A 73 6.00 -11.49 9.19
C LYS A 73 4.99 -12.45 8.55
N LYS A 74 3.90 -11.94 7.99
CA LYS A 74 2.90 -12.75 7.28
C LYS A 74 3.49 -13.43 6.04
N ALA A 75 4.34 -12.72 5.29
CA ALA A 75 5.03 -13.28 4.13
C ALA A 75 6.01 -14.39 4.53
N ASP A 76 6.77 -14.18 5.60
CA ASP A 76 7.71 -15.17 6.14
C ASP A 76 6.99 -16.46 6.58
N GLU A 77 5.80 -16.34 7.19
CA GLU A 77 4.96 -17.47 7.62
C GLU A 77 4.53 -18.39 6.46
N VAL A 78 4.41 -17.85 5.24
CA VAL A 78 4.04 -18.60 4.02
C VAL A 78 5.21 -18.83 3.07
N GLY A 79 6.43 -18.48 3.48
CA GLY A 79 7.66 -18.70 2.71
C GLY A 79 7.79 -17.81 1.47
N VAL A 80 7.20 -16.61 1.48
CA VAL A 80 7.29 -15.64 0.38
C VAL A 80 8.21 -14.49 0.77
N SER A 81 9.18 -14.16 -0.09
CA SER A 81 10.03 -12.97 0.10
C SER A 81 9.23 -11.70 -0.15
N LEU A 82 9.24 -10.77 0.81
CA LEU A 82 8.54 -9.50 0.72
C LEU A 82 9.47 -8.31 1.01
N THR A 83 9.54 -7.39 0.05
CA THR A 83 10.28 -6.13 0.18
C THR A 83 9.33 -4.99 0.58
N THR A 84 9.66 -4.27 1.65
CA THR A 84 8.83 -3.19 2.20
C THR A 84 9.32 -1.81 1.76
N HIS A 85 8.38 -0.92 1.45
CA HIS A 85 8.65 0.46 1.07
C HIS A 85 7.84 1.42 1.95
N LEU A 86 8.52 2.40 2.54
CA LEU A 86 7.88 3.54 3.17
C LEU A 86 8.03 4.74 2.22
N ARG A 87 6.91 5.37 1.87
CA ARG A 87 6.88 6.58 1.02
C ARG A 87 6.17 7.71 1.75
N GLN A 88 6.39 8.93 1.30
CA GLN A 88 5.73 10.13 1.79
C GLN A 88 5.20 10.91 0.60
N GLY A 89 3.99 11.46 0.71
CA GLY A 89 3.36 12.24 -0.36
C GLY A 89 1.87 11.96 -0.48
N HIS A 90 1.29 12.29 -1.63
CA HIS A 90 -0.06 11.88 -1.99
C HIS A 90 -0.10 10.37 -2.26
N ALA A 91 -0.83 9.62 -1.44
CA ALA A 91 -0.81 8.15 -1.41
C ALA A 91 -1.01 7.51 -2.78
N GLY A 92 -2.06 7.91 -3.50
CA GLY A 92 -2.36 7.35 -4.82
C GLY A 92 -1.26 7.62 -5.85
N SER A 93 -0.59 8.78 -5.77
CA SER A 93 0.49 9.13 -6.71
C SER A 93 1.77 8.37 -6.38
N GLN A 94 2.11 8.26 -5.09
CA GLN A 94 3.28 7.50 -4.63
C GLN A 94 3.16 6.00 -4.92
N ILE A 95 1.95 5.43 -4.83
CA ILE A 95 1.69 4.02 -5.20
C ILE A 95 1.96 3.80 -6.69
N ILE A 96 1.42 4.66 -7.57
CA ILE A 96 1.64 4.54 -9.02
C ILE A 96 3.12 4.73 -9.35
N SER A 97 3.75 5.79 -8.83
CA SER A 97 5.18 6.08 -9.07
C SER A 97 6.06 4.90 -8.68
N LEU A 98 5.85 4.33 -7.48
CA LEU A 98 6.62 3.18 -7.04
C LEU A 98 6.36 1.94 -7.92
N ALA A 99 5.12 1.71 -8.34
CA ALA A 99 4.80 0.60 -9.22
C ALA A 99 5.52 0.71 -10.57
N GLU A 100 5.60 1.92 -11.14
CA GLU A 100 6.36 2.21 -12.37
C GLU A 100 7.87 2.07 -12.16
N GLU A 101 8.41 2.63 -11.06
CA GLU A 101 9.83 2.52 -10.68
C GLU A 101 10.29 1.06 -10.56
N LEU A 102 9.43 0.21 -9.99
CA LEU A 102 9.70 -1.21 -9.81
C LEU A 102 9.52 -2.00 -11.11
N GLY A 103 8.78 -1.47 -12.09
CA GLY A 103 8.28 -2.23 -13.23
C GLY A 103 7.29 -3.32 -12.82
N ALA A 104 6.40 -3.00 -11.86
CA ALA A 104 5.37 -3.92 -11.39
C ALA A 104 4.35 -4.19 -12.51
N ASP A 105 3.90 -5.44 -12.62
CA ASP A 105 2.87 -5.85 -13.59
C ASP A 105 1.46 -5.90 -12.97
N ARG A 106 1.37 -5.81 -11.63
CA ARG A 106 0.11 -5.76 -10.87
C ARG A 106 0.22 -4.90 -9.61
N ILE A 107 -0.82 -4.12 -9.35
CA ILE A 107 -1.04 -3.42 -8.07
C ILE A 107 -2.21 -4.08 -7.34
N PHE A 108 -2.07 -4.36 -6.04
CA PHE A 108 -3.13 -4.82 -5.16
C PHE A 108 -3.51 -3.72 -4.16
N LEU A 109 -4.81 -3.47 -4.03
CA LEU A 109 -5.38 -2.46 -3.14
C LEU A 109 -6.56 -3.05 -2.36
N GLY A 110 -6.75 -2.60 -1.12
CA GLY A 110 -8.04 -2.72 -0.45
C GLY A 110 -9.09 -1.81 -1.11
N SER A 111 -10.36 -2.20 -1.03
CA SER A 111 -11.48 -1.39 -1.55
C SER A 111 -11.64 -0.05 -0.84
N TYR A 112 -11.32 0.01 0.45
CA TYR A 112 -11.27 1.21 1.28
C TYR A 112 -10.23 1.03 2.39
N GLY A 113 -9.86 2.13 3.03
CA GLY A 113 -8.82 2.17 4.07
C GLY A 113 -9.37 2.44 5.48
N LYS A 114 -8.49 2.96 6.34
CA LYS A 114 -8.77 3.30 7.75
C LYS A 114 -9.97 4.23 8.00
N SER A 115 -10.33 5.07 7.03
CA SER A 115 -11.46 6.01 7.17
C SER A 115 -12.83 5.32 7.20
N GLY A 116 -12.91 4.04 6.82
CA GLY A 116 -14.14 3.24 6.98
C GLY A 116 -15.34 3.80 6.23
N VAL A 117 -15.13 4.39 5.04
CA VAL A 117 -16.22 4.85 4.18
C VAL A 117 -17.23 3.74 3.90
N ASP A 118 -18.48 4.15 3.71
CA ASP A 118 -19.64 3.30 3.50
C ASP A 118 -19.30 2.12 2.58
N ARG A 119 -19.55 0.87 3.02
CA ARG A 119 -19.03 -0.38 2.42
C ARG A 119 -19.38 -0.58 0.93
N LEU A 120 -20.22 0.29 0.40
CA LEU A 120 -20.66 0.35 -0.99
C LEU A 120 -19.67 1.09 -1.90
N LEU A 121 -18.89 2.04 -1.38
CA LEU A 121 -18.01 2.91 -2.18
C LEU A 121 -16.53 2.50 -2.11
N LEU A 122 -15.75 2.90 -3.13
CA LEU A 122 -14.30 2.80 -3.10
C LEU A 122 -13.71 3.95 -2.27
N GLY A 123 -12.64 3.69 -1.55
CA GLY A 123 -11.84 4.73 -0.89
C GLY A 123 -11.13 5.63 -1.91
N SER A 124 -10.85 6.87 -1.50
CA SER A 124 -10.24 7.89 -2.36
C SER A 124 -8.91 7.46 -3.00
N VAL A 125 -8.05 6.78 -2.23
CA VAL A 125 -6.78 6.25 -2.74
C VAL A 125 -7.01 5.18 -3.79
N THR A 126 -7.92 4.25 -3.53
CA THR A 126 -8.26 3.17 -4.46
C THR A 126 -8.87 3.71 -5.74
N GLU A 127 -9.82 4.66 -5.65
CA GLU A 127 -10.38 5.32 -6.82
C GLU A 127 -9.30 6.05 -7.63
N TYR A 128 -8.40 6.78 -6.96
CA TYR A 128 -7.31 7.49 -7.62
C TYR A 128 -6.40 6.53 -8.39
N VAL A 129 -5.97 5.42 -7.78
CA VAL A 129 -5.07 4.46 -8.43
C VAL A 129 -5.78 3.77 -9.60
N VAL A 130 -7.02 3.31 -9.43
CA VAL A 130 -7.79 2.66 -10.51
C VAL A 130 -7.99 3.60 -11.70
N ARG A 131 -8.20 4.89 -11.46
CA ARG A 131 -8.44 5.87 -12.52
C ARG A 131 -7.17 6.26 -13.27
N ASN A 132 -6.02 6.30 -12.60
CA ASN A 132 -4.80 6.93 -13.13
C ASN A 132 -3.65 5.95 -13.42
N SER A 133 -3.68 4.74 -12.86
CA SER A 133 -2.59 3.78 -13.04
C SER A 133 -2.61 3.18 -14.45
N PRO A 134 -1.47 3.20 -15.18
CA PRO A 134 -1.33 2.40 -16.40
C PRO A 134 -1.11 0.90 -16.09
N ILE A 135 -0.81 0.56 -14.84
CA ILE A 135 -0.55 -0.81 -14.38
C ILE A 135 -1.86 -1.44 -13.92
N THR A 136 -2.06 -2.69 -14.31
CA THR A 136 -3.24 -3.46 -13.95
C THR A 136 -3.44 -3.49 -12.43
N THR A 137 -4.65 -3.18 -11.97
CA THR A 137 -4.96 -3.03 -10.54
C THR A 137 -6.02 -4.04 -10.09
N THR A 138 -5.74 -4.81 -9.03
CA THR A 138 -6.72 -5.61 -8.28
C THR A 138 -7.26 -4.78 -7.12
N VAL A 139 -8.58 -4.72 -7.00
CA VAL A 139 -9.24 -4.17 -5.80
C VAL A 139 -9.88 -5.31 -5.03
N VAL A 140 -9.46 -5.50 -3.78
CA VAL A 140 -9.94 -6.54 -2.88
C VAL A 140 -10.98 -5.97 -1.92
N ARG A 141 -12.16 -6.61 -1.88
CA ARG A 141 -13.25 -6.23 -0.98
C ARG A 141 -13.20 -7.06 0.32
N SER A 142 -13.75 -6.48 1.39
CA SER A 142 -14.08 -7.18 2.63
C SER A 142 -15.27 -8.13 2.45
#